data_AF-A0A955LSD8-F1
#
_entry.id   AF-A0A955LSD8-F1
#
_cell.length_a   1.000
_cell.length_b   1.000
_cell.length_c   1.000
_cell.angle_alpha   90.00
_cell.angle_beta   90.00
_cell.angle_gamma   90.00
#
_symmetry.space_group_name_H-M   'P 1'
#
loop_
_entity.id
_entity.type
_entity.pdbx_description
1 polymer ?
#
loop_
_entity_poly.entity_id
_entity_poly.type
_entity_poly.pdbx_seq_one_letter_code
_entity_poly.pdbx_strand_id
1 'polypeptide(L)'
;MMAFRLFMAVLFAGSLLAAPAASNAAGDFKNFPVYTDENSPDNHYFPSGWMGDFVDISLDSTHMENPHSGSTSMKISYSNKASQGARWAGIYWQNPANNWGSRPGGYDLTGSTKLVFWARGEKGGERIEEFKVGGITGEYSDSDVAGIGPLLLKQEWTKYEIDLSDKDLSSIIGGFAWAANLDNNPDGVTFYLDDIRFE
;
A
#
# COMPACT_ATOMS: atom_id res chain seq x y z
N MET A 1 7.46 -13.91 80.55
CA MET A 1 8.20 -12.64 80.42
C MET A 1 8.35 -12.34 78.94
N MET A 2 7.81 -11.18 78.52
CA MET A 2 8.24 -10.28 77.43
C MET A 2 9.01 -10.90 76.24
N ALA A 3 8.68 -10.65 74.97
CA ALA A 3 8.29 -9.37 74.41
C ALA A 3 7.60 -9.55 73.04
N PHE A 4 6.52 -8.80 72.87
CA PHE A 4 5.84 -8.53 71.61
C PHE A 4 6.74 -7.59 70.78
N ARG A 5 7.14 -7.98 69.57
CA ARG A 5 7.79 -7.06 68.62
C ARG A 5 6.85 -6.81 67.45
N LEU A 6 6.27 -5.61 67.49
CA LEU A 6 5.44 -4.98 66.48
C LEU A 6 6.29 -4.74 65.22
N PHE A 7 6.01 -5.44 64.11
CA PHE A 7 6.54 -5.07 62.80
C PHE A 7 5.60 -4.02 62.19
N MET A 8 6.10 -2.79 62.14
CA MET A 8 5.44 -1.65 61.54
C MET A 8 5.60 -1.75 60.01
N ALA A 9 4.52 -2.09 59.30
CA ALA A 9 4.49 -2.05 57.84
C ALA A 9 4.41 -0.58 57.39
N VAL A 10 5.50 -0.06 56.83
CA VAL A 10 5.51 1.23 56.15
C VAL A 10 5.02 0.99 54.71
N LEU A 11 3.75 1.30 54.44
CA LEU A 11 3.25 1.43 53.07
C LEU A 11 3.82 2.71 52.47
N PHE A 12 4.82 2.58 51.60
CA PHE A 12 5.16 3.63 50.63
C PHE A 12 4.11 3.57 49.52
N ALA A 13 3.13 4.49 49.56
CA ALA A 13 2.31 4.79 48.40
C ALA A 13 3.18 5.56 47.39
N GLY A 14 3.92 4.81 46.56
CA GLY A 14 4.57 5.36 45.38
C GLY A 14 3.50 5.72 44.36
N SER A 15 3.12 6.99 44.28
CA SER A 15 2.36 7.52 43.16
C SER A 15 3.23 7.39 41.90
N LEU A 16 2.96 6.38 41.08
CA LEU A 16 3.44 6.34 39.70
C LEU A 16 2.78 7.52 38.98
N LEU A 17 3.49 8.63 38.86
CA LEU A 17 3.20 9.62 37.84
C LEU A 17 3.51 8.96 36.50
N ALA A 18 2.48 8.47 35.83
CA ALA A 18 2.59 8.15 34.41
C ALA A 18 3.06 9.42 33.70
N ALA A 19 4.26 9.38 33.13
CA ALA A 19 4.70 10.44 32.23
C ALA A 19 3.67 10.54 31.11
N PRO A 20 3.24 11.75 30.72
CA PRO A 20 2.39 11.89 29.54
C PRO A 20 3.18 11.30 28.37
N ALA A 21 2.60 10.30 27.70
CA ALA A 21 3.09 9.89 26.40
C ALA A 21 3.16 11.16 25.56
N ALA A 22 4.36 11.52 25.11
CA ALA A 22 4.53 12.62 24.20
C ALA A 22 3.76 12.26 22.94
N SER A 23 2.55 12.82 22.79
CA SER A 23 1.92 12.89 21.49
C SER A 23 2.84 13.78 20.68
N ASN A 24 3.70 13.16 19.86
CA ASN A 24 4.30 13.87 18.75
C ASN A 24 3.11 14.44 17.97
N ALA A 25 2.94 15.75 18.02
CA ALA A 25 2.13 16.43 17.03
C ALA A 25 2.84 16.12 15.71
N ALA A 26 2.34 15.11 15.00
CA ALA A 26 2.70 14.87 13.63
C ALA A 26 2.46 16.19 12.92
N GLY A 27 3.50 16.80 12.36
CA GLY A 27 3.28 17.86 11.39
C GLY A 27 2.34 17.31 10.33
N ASP A 28 1.32 18.08 9.94
CA ASP A 28 0.31 17.62 8.98
C ASP A 28 1.01 16.99 7.77
N PHE A 29 0.93 15.66 7.64
CA PHE A 29 1.50 14.97 6.50
C PHE A 29 0.80 15.49 5.26
N LYS A 30 1.59 15.99 4.30
CA LYS A 30 1.02 16.47 3.05
C LYS A 30 0.77 15.27 2.16
N ASN A 31 -0.45 15.16 1.64
CA ASN A 31 -0.82 14.15 0.66
C ASN A 31 0.29 13.94 -0.38
N PHE A 32 0.67 12.67 -0.59
CA PHE A 32 1.75 12.28 -1.49
C PHE A 32 1.18 11.34 -2.56
N PRO A 33 0.87 11.85 -3.77
CA PRO A 33 0.20 11.05 -4.78
C PRO A 33 1.14 10.07 -5.48
N VAL A 34 0.65 8.85 -5.69
CA VAL A 34 1.22 7.88 -6.64
C VAL A 34 0.59 8.06 -8.02
N TYR A 35 -0.73 8.30 -8.06
CA TYR A 35 -1.47 8.61 -9.29
C TYR A 35 -2.68 9.50 -8.97
N THR A 36 -2.84 10.61 -9.70
CA THR A 36 -4.04 11.48 -9.71
C THR A 36 -4.68 11.54 -11.09
N ASP A 37 -3.88 11.85 -12.10
CA ASP A 37 -4.25 11.88 -13.52
C ASP A 37 -2.99 11.55 -14.32
N GLU A 38 -3.15 11.07 -15.55
CA GLU A 38 -2.06 10.91 -16.50
C GLU A 38 -1.29 12.23 -16.68
N ASN A 39 0.05 12.16 -16.65
CA ASN A 39 0.96 13.31 -16.72
C ASN A 39 0.79 14.37 -15.62
N SER A 40 0.02 14.11 -14.56
CA SER A 40 -0.02 15.03 -13.44
C SER A 40 1.39 15.23 -12.86
N PRO A 41 1.86 16.48 -12.70
CA PRO A 41 3.23 16.75 -12.26
C PRO A 41 3.47 16.37 -10.79
N ASP A 42 2.42 16.02 -10.05
CA ASP A 42 2.48 15.57 -8.67
C ASP A 42 2.43 14.04 -8.51
N ASN A 43 2.39 13.27 -9.60
CA ASN A 43 2.51 11.83 -9.54
C ASN A 43 3.93 11.44 -9.14
N HIS A 44 4.03 10.56 -8.15
CA HIS A 44 5.26 9.94 -7.72
C HIS A 44 5.25 8.45 -8.10
N TYR A 45 6.43 7.86 -8.23
CA TYR A 45 6.66 6.47 -8.66
C TYR A 45 6.33 6.19 -10.14
N PHE A 46 6.80 5.04 -10.63
CA PHE A 46 6.62 4.60 -12.01
C PHE A 46 6.14 3.14 -12.05
N PRO A 47 5.10 2.80 -12.83
CA PRO A 47 4.62 1.42 -13.00
C PRO A 47 5.65 0.58 -13.78
N SER A 48 6.67 0.11 -13.08
CA SER A 48 7.88 -0.46 -13.68
C SER A 48 8.30 -1.78 -13.03
N GLY A 49 7.69 -2.14 -11.90
CA GLY A 49 7.93 -3.43 -11.26
C GLY A 49 6.98 -4.51 -11.78
N TRP A 50 7.11 -4.90 -13.04
CA TRP A 50 6.27 -5.92 -13.68
C TRP A 50 6.63 -7.33 -13.18
N MET A 51 5.63 -8.10 -12.73
CA MET A 51 5.81 -9.40 -12.06
C MET A 51 4.93 -10.51 -12.64
N GLY A 52 5.35 -11.76 -12.42
CA GLY A 52 4.58 -12.95 -12.81
C GLY A 52 4.44 -13.07 -14.33
N ASP A 53 3.26 -13.40 -14.83
CA ASP A 53 2.92 -13.44 -16.26
C ASP A 53 2.76 -12.02 -16.85
N PHE A 54 3.72 -11.12 -16.61
CA PHE A 54 3.61 -9.71 -16.95
C PHE A 54 3.40 -9.41 -18.44
N VAL A 55 3.82 -10.31 -19.33
CA VAL A 55 3.56 -10.21 -20.78
C VAL A 55 2.06 -10.30 -21.13
N ASP A 56 1.25 -10.82 -20.21
CA ASP A 56 -0.20 -10.93 -20.33
C ASP A 56 -0.93 -9.77 -19.65
N ILE A 57 -0.20 -8.81 -19.07
CA ILE A 57 -0.75 -7.59 -18.50
C ILE A 57 -0.78 -6.47 -19.55
N SER A 58 -1.89 -5.72 -19.60
CA SER A 58 -1.98 -4.43 -20.27
C SER A 58 -2.33 -3.35 -19.24
N LEU A 59 -1.57 -2.25 -19.26
CA LEU A 59 -1.82 -1.04 -18.47
C LEU A 59 -2.05 0.13 -19.43
N ASP A 60 -3.22 0.74 -19.34
CA ASP A 60 -3.57 2.02 -19.97
C ASP A 60 -3.79 3.04 -18.86
N SER A 61 -2.78 3.89 -18.61
CA SER A 61 -2.87 4.95 -17.60
C SER A 61 -3.63 6.19 -18.07
N THR A 62 -4.04 6.21 -19.34
CA THR A 62 -4.66 7.35 -20.02
C THR A 62 -6.17 7.16 -20.20
N HIS A 63 -6.77 6.22 -19.46
CA HIS A 63 -8.13 5.77 -19.70
C HIS A 63 -9.16 6.84 -19.31
N MET A 64 -9.83 7.42 -20.31
CA MET A 64 -10.73 8.57 -20.12
C MET A 64 -12.20 8.20 -19.85
N GLU A 65 -12.56 6.92 -19.93
CA GLU A 65 -13.96 6.51 -19.72
C GLU A 65 -14.24 6.25 -18.23
N ASN A 66 -15.18 7.02 -17.69
CA ASN A 66 -15.65 6.91 -16.30
C ASN A 66 -14.50 6.88 -15.26
N PRO A 67 -13.59 7.89 -15.27
CA PRO A 67 -12.61 8.02 -14.20
C PRO A 67 -13.32 8.37 -12.88
N HIS A 68 -12.70 8.07 -11.74
CA HIS A 68 -13.29 8.44 -10.45
C HIS A 68 -13.18 9.95 -10.23
N SER A 69 -12.01 10.52 -10.52
CA SER A 69 -11.78 11.96 -10.49
C SER A 69 -11.01 12.42 -11.73
N GLY A 70 -10.80 13.73 -11.89
CA GLY A 70 -9.98 14.24 -12.96
C GLY A 70 -10.48 13.91 -14.38
N SER A 71 -9.54 13.54 -15.25
CA SER A 71 -9.78 13.29 -16.68
C SER A 71 -9.42 11.89 -17.14
N THR A 72 -8.62 11.17 -16.35
CA THR A 72 -8.08 9.86 -16.66
C THR A 72 -8.06 8.97 -15.42
N SER A 73 -8.13 7.67 -15.65
CA SER A 73 -7.89 6.63 -14.66
C SER A 73 -6.95 5.58 -15.25
N MET A 74 -6.48 4.64 -14.43
CA MET A 74 -5.71 3.50 -14.91
C MET A 74 -6.63 2.33 -15.19
N LYS A 75 -6.66 1.84 -16.43
CA LYS A 75 -7.26 0.55 -16.81
C LYS A 75 -6.18 -0.52 -16.85
N ILE A 76 -6.38 -1.59 -16.09
CA ILE A 76 -5.47 -2.72 -16.01
C ILE A 76 -6.21 -3.97 -16.43
N SER A 77 -5.58 -4.78 -17.29
CA SER A 77 -6.08 -6.12 -17.60
C SER A 77 -4.96 -7.14 -17.49
N TYR A 78 -5.28 -8.33 -16.99
CA TYR A 78 -4.42 -9.51 -17.00
C TYR A 78 -5.18 -10.67 -17.65
N SER A 79 -4.72 -11.10 -18.82
CA SER A 79 -5.38 -12.18 -19.59
C SER A 79 -5.04 -13.57 -19.04
N ASN A 80 -5.91 -14.56 -19.29
CA ASN A 80 -5.76 -15.92 -18.79
C ASN A 80 -4.78 -16.82 -19.58
N LYS A 81 -3.90 -16.24 -20.39
CA LYS A 81 -2.99 -17.00 -21.26
C LYS A 81 -1.93 -17.78 -20.47
N ALA A 82 -1.49 -17.23 -19.33
CA ALA A 82 -0.39 -17.76 -18.54
C ALA A 82 0.89 -17.97 -19.36
N SER A 83 1.25 -16.99 -20.19
CA SER A 83 2.30 -17.08 -21.19
C SER A 83 3.70 -17.36 -20.61
N GLN A 84 3.93 -17.05 -19.33
CA GLN A 84 5.19 -17.36 -18.61
C GLN A 84 5.01 -18.47 -17.57
N GLY A 85 3.83 -19.09 -17.51
CA GLY A 85 3.51 -20.23 -16.65
C GLY A 85 3.31 -19.90 -15.17
N ALA A 86 3.35 -18.62 -14.76
CA ALA A 86 3.24 -18.25 -13.35
C ALA A 86 1.81 -18.39 -12.81
N ARG A 87 0.79 -18.15 -13.66
CA ARG A 87 -0.64 -18.09 -13.32
C ARG A 87 -1.00 -17.01 -12.30
N TRP A 88 -0.09 -16.06 -12.09
CA TRP A 88 -0.32 -14.83 -11.34
C TRP A 88 0.47 -13.72 -12.01
N ALA A 89 0.03 -12.48 -11.81
CA ALA A 89 0.72 -11.31 -12.32
C ALA A 89 0.45 -10.09 -11.44
N GLY A 90 1.29 -9.08 -11.55
CA GLY A 90 1.17 -7.84 -10.79
C GLY A 90 2.13 -6.76 -11.27
N ILE A 91 1.90 -5.53 -10.81
CA ILE A 91 2.78 -4.39 -11.07
C ILE A 91 3.06 -3.67 -9.75
N TYR A 92 4.33 -3.35 -9.51
CA TYR A 92 4.75 -2.33 -8.55
C TYR A 92 4.96 -0.97 -9.23
N TRP A 93 4.50 0.08 -8.56
CA TRP A 93 4.90 1.45 -8.78
C TRP A 93 6.18 1.71 -7.97
N GLN A 94 7.29 1.90 -8.67
CA GLN A 94 8.63 1.93 -8.08
C GLN A 94 9.31 3.29 -8.21
N ASN A 95 10.15 3.62 -7.23
CA ASN A 95 11.05 4.77 -7.29
C ASN A 95 12.49 4.40 -6.91
N PRO A 96 13.49 4.69 -7.75
CA PRO A 96 13.36 5.00 -9.19
C PRO A 96 12.77 3.83 -9.99
N ALA A 97 12.34 4.07 -11.23
CA ALA A 97 11.72 3.04 -12.07
C ALA A 97 12.60 1.78 -12.26
N ASN A 98 12.05 0.58 -12.09
CA ASN A 98 12.75 -0.71 -12.10
C ASN A 98 13.71 -0.94 -10.91
N ASN A 99 13.43 -0.34 -9.75
CA ASN A 99 14.24 -0.57 -8.55
C ASN A 99 13.71 -1.75 -7.73
N TRP A 100 14.42 -2.88 -7.78
CA TRP A 100 14.14 -4.08 -6.97
C TRP A 100 15.04 -4.17 -5.72
N GLY A 101 15.36 -3.02 -5.13
CA GLY A 101 16.21 -2.92 -3.93
C GLY A 101 17.71 -3.09 -4.19
N SER A 102 18.14 -3.01 -5.45
CA SER A 102 19.55 -3.11 -5.85
C SER A 102 20.28 -1.77 -5.91
N ARG A 103 19.57 -0.66 -5.66
CA ARG A 103 20.14 0.69 -5.66
C ARG A 103 19.37 1.62 -4.71
N PRO A 104 19.99 2.74 -4.28
CA PRO A 104 19.30 3.75 -3.49
C PRO A 104 18.07 4.29 -4.20
N GLY A 105 17.08 4.72 -3.41
CA GLY A 105 15.81 5.20 -3.91
C GLY A 105 14.76 5.25 -2.83
N GLY A 106 13.51 5.27 -3.28
CA GLY A 106 12.36 5.38 -2.42
C GLY A 106 12.16 6.78 -1.85
N TYR A 107 10.99 6.99 -1.27
CA TYR A 107 10.65 8.22 -0.58
C TYR A 107 10.57 7.97 0.92
N ASP A 108 10.90 9.01 1.69
CA ASP A 108 10.56 9.10 3.10
C ASP A 108 9.11 9.59 3.20
N LEU A 109 8.23 8.72 3.67
CA LEU A 109 6.81 8.96 3.85
C LEU A 109 6.43 8.96 5.34
N THR A 110 7.42 9.18 6.21
CA THR A 110 7.21 9.29 7.67
C THR A 110 6.14 10.33 7.98
N GLY A 111 5.15 9.92 8.77
CA GLY A 111 4.00 10.75 9.13
C GLY A 111 2.72 10.41 8.37
N SER A 112 2.81 9.68 7.25
CA SER A 112 1.62 9.07 6.64
C SER A 112 1.07 7.99 7.56
N THR A 113 -0.25 7.94 7.69
CA THR A 113 -0.97 6.97 8.50
C THR A 113 -1.76 5.98 7.66
N LYS A 114 -1.92 6.25 6.35
CA LYS A 114 -2.61 5.35 5.43
C LYS A 114 -2.25 5.63 3.98
N LEU A 115 -2.40 4.61 3.14
CA LEU A 115 -2.52 4.81 1.70
C LEU A 115 -3.98 4.61 1.30
N VAL A 116 -4.51 5.54 0.52
CA VAL A 116 -5.87 5.47 -0.03
C VAL A 116 -5.84 5.33 -1.54
N PHE A 117 -6.81 4.62 -2.09
CA PHE A 117 -6.99 4.47 -3.52
C PHE A 117 -8.45 4.16 -3.84
N TRP A 118 -8.85 4.44 -5.08
CA TRP A 118 -10.14 4.02 -5.60
C TRP A 118 -9.95 2.88 -6.58
N ALA A 119 -10.81 1.88 -6.48
CA ALA A 119 -10.82 0.76 -7.41
C ALA A 119 -12.24 0.35 -7.80
N ARG A 120 -12.38 -0.11 -9.03
CA ARG A 120 -13.57 -0.81 -9.52
C ARG A 120 -13.19 -1.95 -10.48
N GLY A 121 -14.03 -2.96 -10.55
CA GLY A 121 -13.98 -4.00 -11.57
C GLY A 121 -14.65 -3.56 -12.86
N GLU A 122 -14.40 -4.30 -13.95
CA GLU A 122 -15.11 -4.13 -15.22
C GLU A 122 -16.59 -4.58 -15.09
N LYS A 123 -16.80 -5.74 -14.48
CA LYS A 123 -18.09 -6.43 -14.35
C LYS A 123 -18.59 -6.46 -12.91
N GLY A 124 -17.71 -6.26 -11.94
CA GLY A 124 -17.94 -6.56 -10.54
C GLY A 124 -17.70 -8.05 -10.24
N GLY A 125 -17.10 -8.33 -9.10
CA GLY A 125 -16.69 -9.67 -8.67
C GLY A 125 -15.25 -10.04 -9.03
N GLU A 126 -14.53 -9.19 -9.77
CA GLU A 126 -13.09 -9.34 -10.01
C GLU A 126 -12.34 -9.45 -8.69
N ARG A 127 -11.45 -10.45 -8.60
CA ARG A 127 -10.71 -10.71 -7.37
C ARG A 127 -9.26 -10.30 -7.52
N ILE A 128 -8.84 -9.33 -6.69
CA ILE A 128 -7.43 -8.95 -6.53
C ILE A 128 -6.94 -9.57 -5.23
N GLU A 129 -5.84 -10.32 -5.28
CA GLU A 129 -5.35 -11.04 -4.10
C GLU A 129 -4.70 -10.11 -3.08
N GLU A 130 -4.02 -9.07 -3.57
CA GLU A 130 -3.32 -8.13 -2.71
C GLU A 130 -3.22 -6.77 -3.38
N PHE A 131 -3.48 -5.72 -2.61
CA PHE A 131 -2.92 -4.40 -2.82
C PHE A 131 -1.95 -4.09 -1.68
N LYS A 132 -0.77 -3.55 -1.97
CA LYS A 132 0.23 -3.29 -0.93
C LYS A 132 1.13 -2.11 -1.21
N VAL A 133 1.83 -1.71 -0.16
CA VAL A 133 2.93 -0.75 -0.12
C VAL A 133 4.15 -1.45 0.47
N GLY A 134 5.33 -1.09 -0.04
CA GLY A 134 6.61 -1.58 0.46
C GLY A 134 6.87 -3.06 0.13
N GLY A 135 7.76 -3.67 0.89
CA GLY A 135 8.11 -5.10 0.78
C GLY A 135 9.08 -5.47 -0.34
N ILE A 136 9.69 -4.50 -1.05
CA ILE A 136 10.83 -4.76 -1.93
C ILE A 136 12.06 -5.01 -1.07
N THR A 137 12.68 -6.19 -1.23
CA THR A 137 13.87 -6.60 -0.47
C THR A 137 15.13 -6.59 -1.32
N GLY A 138 16.23 -6.08 -0.80
CA GLY A 138 17.55 -6.03 -1.44
C GLY A 138 18.59 -5.38 -0.54
N GLU A 139 19.71 -4.93 -1.12
CA GLU A 139 20.70 -4.10 -0.40
C GLU A 139 20.07 -2.81 0.13
N TYR A 140 19.17 -2.23 -0.65
CA TYR A 140 18.33 -1.09 -0.31
C TYR A 140 16.88 -1.59 -0.20
N SER A 141 16.55 -2.23 0.91
CA SER A 141 15.20 -2.74 1.15
C SER A 141 14.24 -1.61 1.52
N ASP A 142 12.95 -1.82 1.24
CA ASP A 142 11.88 -1.05 1.88
C ASP A 142 11.96 -1.21 3.39
N SER A 143 11.72 -0.11 4.09
CA SER A 143 11.73 -0.03 5.56
C SER A 143 10.64 -0.90 6.21
N ASP A 144 9.47 -1.00 5.59
CA ASP A 144 8.38 -1.88 6.03
C ASP A 144 7.48 -2.29 4.84
N VAL A 145 6.41 -3.04 5.14
CA VAL A 145 5.40 -3.50 4.20
C VAL A 145 4.02 -3.50 4.86
N ALA A 146 3.00 -3.10 4.09
CA ALA A 146 1.60 -3.17 4.50
C ALA A 146 0.72 -3.47 3.29
N GLY A 147 -0.40 -4.17 3.48
CA GLY A 147 -1.30 -4.50 2.39
C GLY A 147 -2.68 -4.95 2.86
N ILE A 148 -3.61 -4.99 1.93
CA ILE A 148 -4.96 -5.50 2.11
C ILE A 148 -5.28 -6.49 0.99
N GLY A 149 -6.08 -7.49 1.31
CA GLY A 149 -6.50 -8.49 0.34
C GLY A 149 -6.90 -9.80 1.00
N PRO A 150 -7.60 -10.68 0.28
CA PRO A 150 -8.12 -10.47 -1.07
C PRO A 150 -9.29 -9.49 -1.09
N LEU A 151 -9.46 -8.75 -2.20
CA LEU A 151 -10.60 -7.87 -2.43
C LEU A 151 -11.44 -8.36 -3.63
N LEU A 152 -12.76 -8.37 -3.45
CA LEU A 152 -13.73 -8.51 -4.54
C LEU A 152 -14.19 -7.12 -4.96
N LEU A 153 -13.76 -6.67 -6.13
CA LEU A 153 -14.08 -5.34 -6.62
C LEU A 153 -15.55 -5.26 -7.04
N LYS A 154 -16.18 -4.13 -6.75
CA LYS A 154 -17.50 -3.80 -7.27
C LYS A 154 -17.38 -3.15 -8.63
N GLN A 155 -18.48 -3.11 -9.39
CA GLN A 155 -18.51 -2.38 -10.64
C GLN A 155 -18.45 -0.86 -10.40
N GLU A 156 -18.94 -0.39 -9.25
CA GLU A 156 -18.84 1.00 -8.84
C GLU A 156 -17.49 1.31 -8.18
N TRP A 157 -16.99 2.52 -8.42
CA TRP A 157 -15.83 3.06 -7.72
C TRP A 157 -16.01 2.96 -6.21
N THR A 158 -15.08 2.26 -5.57
CA THR A 158 -15.05 2.07 -4.12
C THR A 158 -13.71 2.52 -3.59
N LYS A 159 -13.72 3.31 -2.51
CA LYS A 159 -12.50 3.73 -1.81
C LYS A 159 -12.00 2.58 -0.93
N TYR A 160 -10.71 2.32 -1.00
CA TYR A 160 -9.99 1.39 -0.14
C TYR A 160 -8.86 2.11 0.58
N GLU A 161 -8.50 1.61 1.76
CA GLU A 161 -7.45 2.17 2.60
C GLU A 161 -6.55 1.05 3.13
N ILE A 162 -5.23 1.25 3.05
CA ILE A 162 -4.21 0.42 3.69
C ILE A 162 -3.74 1.18 4.91
N ASP A 163 -3.89 0.59 6.10
CA ASP A 163 -3.43 1.18 7.35
C ASP A 163 -1.89 1.15 7.44
N LEU A 164 -1.28 2.30 7.71
CA LEU A 164 0.15 2.51 7.85
C LEU A 164 0.54 3.07 9.22
N SER A 165 -0.41 3.19 10.16
CA SER A 165 -0.22 3.93 11.42
C SER A 165 0.97 3.45 12.27
N ASP A 166 1.31 2.16 12.18
CA ASP A 166 2.40 1.53 12.94
C ASP A 166 3.59 1.12 12.05
N LYS A 167 3.72 1.70 10.86
CA LYS A 167 4.73 1.32 9.87
C LYS A 167 5.93 2.25 9.87
N ASP A 168 7.12 1.67 9.68
CA ASP A 168 8.31 2.44 9.32
C ASP A 168 8.24 2.77 7.82
N LEU A 169 8.09 4.06 7.52
CA LEU A 169 7.98 4.57 6.15
C LEU A 169 9.17 5.45 5.75
N SER A 170 10.30 5.32 6.45
CA SER A 170 11.49 6.15 6.23
C SER A 170 12.16 5.93 4.86
N SER A 171 11.89 4.80 4.21
CA SER A 171 12.33 4.52 2.84
C SER A 171 11.40 3.52 2.16
N ILE A 172 10.63 4.00 1.17
CA ILE A 172 9.66 3.20 0.41
C ILE A 172 9.91 3.35 -1.10
N ILE A 173 10.55 2.34 -1.69
CA ILE A 173 10.77 2.09 -3.11
C ILE A 173 9.48 1.64 -3.78
N GLY A 174 8.73 0.71 -3.18
CA GLY A 174 7.48 0.19 -3.71
C GLY A 174 6.26 0.96 -3.22
N GLY A 175 5.90 2.08 -3.86
CA GLY A 175 4.84 2.98 -3.38
C GLY A 175 3.43 2.39 -3.44
N PHE A 176 3.18 1.51 -4.42
CA PHE A 176 1.91 0.81 -4.55
C PHE A 176 2.10 -0.46 -5.38
N ALA A 177 1.35 -1.51 -5.11
CA ALA A 177 1.35 -2.71 -5.92
C ALA A 177 -0.02 -3.38 -5.91
N TRP A 178 -0.28 -4.15 -6.95
CA TRP A 178 -1.37 -5.12 -6.98
C TRP A 178 -0.86 -6.49 -7.43
N ALA A 179 -1.55 -7.55 -7.03
CA ALA A 179 -1.35 -8.89 -7.56
C ALA A 179 -2.68 -9.64 -7.70
N ALA A 180 -2.84 -10.38 -8.79
CA ALA A 180 -3.98 -11.27 -9.03
C ALA A 180 -3.50 -12.62 -9.59
N ASN A 181 -4.33 -13.65 -9.45
CA ASN A 181 -4.05 -14.98 -10.00
C ASN A 181 -5.22 -15.50 -10.86
N LEU A 182 -4.91 -16.46 -11.72
CA LEU A 182 -5.87 -17.07 -12.66
C LEU A 182 -6.69 -18.20 -12.03
N ASP A 183 -6.31 -18.70 -10.85
CA ASP A 183 -7.11 -19.70 -10.14
C ASP A 183 -8.43 -19.09 -9.65
N ASN A 184 -8.38 -17.81 -9.27
CA ASN A 184 -9.53 -17.03 -8.84
C ASN A 184 -10.11 -16.13 -9.95
N ASN A 185 -9.39 -15.93 -11.06
CA ASN A 185 -9.85 -15.20 -12.24
C ASN A 185 -9.61 -16.03 -13.52
N PRO A 186 -10.35 -17.14 -13.74
CA PRO A 186 -10.07 -18.10 -14.81
C PRO A 186 -10.21 -17.52 -16.22
N ASP A 187 -11.02 -16.47 -16.39
CA ASP A 187 -11.22 -15.76 -17.66
C ASP A 187 -10.32 -14.52 -17.80
N GLY A 188 -9.39 -14.33 -16.87
CA GLY A 188 -8.62 -13.10 -16.70
C GLY A 188 -9.38 -12.07 -15.87
N VAL A 189 -8.72 -10.93 -15.65
CA VAL A 189 -9.26 -9.84 -14.81
C VAL A 189 -9.03 -8.51 -15.49
N THR A 190 -10.04 -7.64 -15.47
CA THR A 190 -9.93 -6.24 -15.88
C THR A 190 -10.49 -5.38 -14.76
N PHE A 191 -9.71 -4.40 -14.31
CA PHE A 191 -10.08 -3.51 -13.24
C PHE A 191 -9.45 -2.14 -13.44
N TYR A 192 -9.90 -1.20 -12.63
CA TYR A 192 -9.56 0.21 -12.75
C TYR A 192 -9.07 0.73 -11.42
N LEU A 193 -8.10 1.63 -11.47
CA LEU A 193 -7.53 2.32 -10.32
C LEU A 193 -7.52 3.81 -10.57
N ASP A 194 -7.71 4.57 -9.51
CA ASP A 194 -7.65 6.03 -9.55
C ASP A 194 -7.28 6.60 -8.17
N ASP A 195 -6.83 7.85 -8.13
CA ASP A 195 -6.64 8.64 -6.91
C ASP A 195 -5.80 7.94 -5.81
N ILE A 196 -4.67 7.34 -6.21
CA ILE A 196 -3.77 6.60 -5.32
C ILE A 196 -2.83 7.60 -4.62
N ARG A 197 -2.87 7.65 -3.28
CA ARG A 197 -2.03 8.58 -2.51
C ARG A 197 -1.83 8.14 -1.06
N PHE A 198 -0.72 8.56 -0.48
CA PHE A 198 -0.49 8.53 0.96
C PHE A 198 -1.17 9.74 1.62
N GLU A 199 -1.74 9.51 2.81
CA GLU A 199 -2.36 10.50 3.70
C GLU A 199 -1.84 10.34 5.14
#